data_AF-A0A2N5I521-F1
#
_entry.id   AF-A0A2N5I521-F1
#
_cell.length_a   1.000
_cell.length_b   1.000
_cell.length_c   1.000
_cell.angle_alpha   90.00
_cell.angle_beta   90.00
_cell.angle_gamma   90.00
#
_symmetry.space_group_name_H-M   'P 1'
#
loop_
_entity.id
_entity.type
_entity.pdbx_description
1 polymer ?
#
loop_
_entity_poly.entity_id
_entity_poly.type
_entity_poly.pdbx_seq_one_letter_code
_entity_poly.pdbx_strand_id
1 'polypeptide(L)' 'MYFALVIMMVAAMFVLFLCGYFVGVIKEKYGRNWLFAVPLTIAILMFNIIWALMEMSKDGRWQ' A
#
# COMPACT_ATOMS: atom_id res chain seq x y z
N MET A 1 20.69 6.77 0.89
CA MET A 1 19.31 7.33 0.85
C MET A 1 18.35 6.53 1.72
N TYR A 2 18.88 5.90 2.77
CA TYR A 2 18.19 5.03 3.70
C TYR A 2 16.93 5.63 4.35
N PHE A 3 17.01 6.83 4.92
CA PHE A 3 15.84 7.46 5.58
C PHE A 3 14.67 7.71 4.62
N ALA A 4 14.95 8.07 3.36
CA ALA A 4 13.90 8.26 2.36
C ALA A 4 13.21 6.93 2.00
N LEU A 5 13.98 5.85 1.84
CA LEU A 5 13.44 4.50 1.60
C LEU A 5 12.58 4.02 2.77
N VAL A 6 13.03 4.24 4.01
CA VAL A 6 12.28 3.89 5.22
C VAL A 6 10.97 4.69 5.31
N ILE A 7 11.00 6.00 5.05
CA ILE A 7 9.78 6.84 5.06
C ILE A 7 8.80 6.37 3.98
N MET A 8 9.28 6.08 2.76
CA MET A 8 8.41 5.56 1.69
C MET A 8 7.81 4.19 2.03
N MET A 9 8.57 3.32 2.70
CA MET A 9 8.08 2.01 3.12
C MET A 9 6.99 2.14 4.20
N VAL A 10 7.20 3.00 5.20
CA VAL A 10 6.21 3.29 6.25
C VAL A 10 4.95 3.93 5.66
N ALA A 11 5.11 4.88 4.73
CA ALA A 11 3.99 5.52 4.04
C ALA A 11 3.18 4.49 3.23
N ALA A 12 3.82 3.59 2.50
CA ALA A 12 3.14 2.54 1.74
C ALA A 12 2.36 1.57 2.66
N MET A 13 2.92 1.20 3.80
CA MET A 13 2.21 0.39 4.82
C MET A 13 0.99 1.13 5.38
N PHE A 14 1.11 2.44 5.62
CA PHE A 14 0.01 3.26 6.13
C PHE A 14 -1.14 3.36 5.12
N VAL A 15 -0.83 3.49 3.83
CA VAL A 15 -1.83 3.52 2.77
C VAL A 15 -2.54 2.16 2.63
N LEU A 16 -1.82 1.04 2.76
CA LEU A 16 -2.45 -0.29 2.81
C LEU A 16 -3.43 -0.43 3.97
N PHE A 17 -3.06 0.06 5.15
CA PHE A 17 -3.93 0.05 6.32
C PHE A 17 -5.21 0.88 6.08
N LEU A 18 -5.09 2.08 5.52
CA LEU A 18 -6.23 2.91 5.15
C LEU A 18 -7.10 2.24 4.07
N CYS A 19 -6.50 1.55 3.11
CA CYS A 19 -7.24 0.79 2.11
C CYS A 19 -8.12 -0.30 2.76
N GLY A 20 -7.58 -1.04 3.72
CA GLY A 20 -8.34 -2.01 4.51
C GLY A 20 -9.49 -1.36 5.30
N TYR A 21 -9.24 -0.20 5.90
CA TYR A 21 -10.28 0.58 6.59
C TYR A 21 -11.40 1.02 5.63
N PHE A 22 -11.06 1.58 4.45
CA PHE A 22 -12.05 1.99 3.45
C PHE A 22 -12.84 0.79 2.91
N VAL A 23 -12.21 -0.37 2.72
CA VAL A 23 -12.94 -1.62 2.40
C VAL A 23 -13.97 -1.93 3.49
N GLY A 24 -13.59 -1.85 4.76
CA GLY A 24 -14.51 -2.05 5.88
C GLY A 24 -15.69 -1.08 5.86
N VAL A 25 -15.42 0.22 5.68
CA VAL A 25 -16.45 1.27 5.63
C VAL A 25 -17.37 1.11 4.42
N ILE A 26 -16.82 0.79 3.24
CA ILE A 26 -17.61 0.54 2.03
C ILE A 26 -18.53 -0.67 2.25
N LYS A 27 -18.05 -1.70 2.97
CA LYS A 27 -18.86 -2.87 3.30
C LYS A 27 -20.02 -2.56 4.22
N GLU A 28 -19.78 -1.70 5.20
CA GLU A 28 -20.80 -1.33 6.17
C GLU A 28 -21.84 -0.38 5.58
N LYS A 29 -21.42 0.56 4.71
CA LYS A 29 -22.32 1.59 4.14
C LYS A 29 -22.99 1.22 2.82
N TYR A 30 -22.32 0.48 1.94
CA TYR A 30 -22.77 0.22 0.56
C TYR A 30 -23.07 -1.25 0.26
N GLY A 31 -22.93 -2.15 1.23
CA GLY A 31 -23.21 -3.58 1.05
C GLY A 31 -22.32 -4.21 -0.02
N ARG A 32 -22.84 -5.16 -0.82
CA ARG A 32 -22.09 -5.90 -1.85
C ARG A 32 -22.04 -5.13 -3.17
N ASN A 33 -21.41 -3.95 -3.16
CA ASN A 33 -21.26 -3.13 -4.37
C ASN A 33 -19.86 -3.27 -4.99
N TRP A 34 -19.74 -3.05 -6.30
CA TRP A 34 -18.46 -3.20 -7.03
C TRP A 34 -17.38 -2.18 -6.62
N LEU A 35 -17.72 -1.21 -5.76
CA LEU A 35 -16.79 -0.24 -5.20
C LEU A 35 -15.63 -0.86 -4.40
N PHE A 36 -15.72 -2.12 -3.96
CA PHE A 36 -14.56 -2.80 -3.34
C PHE A 36 -13.41 -3.06 -4.31
N ALA A 37 -13.68 -3.11 -5.62
CA ALA A 37 -12.63 -3.33 -6.61
C ALA A 37 -11.58 -2.21 -6.56
N VAL A 38 -12.01 -0.97 -6.26
CA VAL A 38 -11.13 0.20 -6.19
C VAL A 38 -10.05 0.06 -5.11
N PRO A 39 -10.37 -0.09 -3.81
CA PRO A 39 -9.34 -0.28 -2.79
C PRO A 39 -8.57 -1.59 -2.98
N LEU A 40 -9.17 -2.64 -3.56
CA LEU A 40 -8.44 -3.87 -3.88
C LEU A 40 -7.35 -3.63 -4.93
N THR A 41 -7.65 -2.92 -6.02
CA THR A 41 -6.64 -2.56 -7.04
C THR A 41 -5.54 -1.66 -6.48
N ILE A 42 -5.89 -0.71 -5.60
CA ILE A 42 -4.91 0.16 -4.93
C ILE A 42 -4.02 -0.66 -3.99
N ALA A 43 -4.58 -1.63 -3.26
CA ALA A 43 -3.81 -2.50 -2.38
C ALA A 43 -2.79 -3.36 -3.15
N ILE A 44 -3.17 -3.90 -4.32
CA ILE A 44 -2.27 -4.67 -5.19
C ILE A 44 -1.13 -3.79 -5.73
N LEU A 45 -1.43 -2.55 -6.12
CA LEU A 45 -0.42 -1.59 -6.56
C LEU A 45 0.57 -1.26 -5.43
N MET A 46 0.05 -0.97 -4.23
CA MET A 46 0.87 -0.64 -3.06
C MET A 46 1.76 -1.80 -2.62
N PHE A 47 1.29 -3.05 -2.75
CA PHE A 47 2.12 -4.23 -2.49
C PHE A 47 3.30 -4.32 -3.47
N ASN A 48 3.09 -4.06 -4.75
CA ASN A 48 4.16 -4.01 -5.75
C ASN A 48 5.17 -2.89 -5.46
N ILE A 49 4.70 -1.72 -5.01
CA ILE A 49 5.57 -0.60 -4.63
C ILE A 49 6.47 -0.98 -3.44
N ILE A 50 5.92 -1.67 -2.42
CA ILE A 50 6.71 -2.15 -1.27
C ILE A 50 7.76 -3.17 -1.72
N TRP A 51 7.40 -4.07 -2.63
CA TRP A 51 8.35 -5.05 -3.17
C TRP A 51 9.51 -4.37 -3.91
N ALA A 52 9.19 -3.42 -4.80
CA ALA A 52 10.19 -2.64 -5.51
C ALA A 52 11.10 -1.84 -4.57
N LEU A 53 10.53 -1.21 -3.53
CA LEU A 53 11.29 -0.49 -2.50
C LEU A 53 12.22 -1.41 -1.71
N MET A 54 11.78 -2.63 -1.40
CA MET A 54 12.58 -3.63 -0.69
C MET A 54 13.71 -4.19 -1.56
N GLU A 55 13.48 -4.33 -2.87
CA GLU A 55 14.49 -4.79 -3.80
C GLU A 55 15.55 -3.70 -4.04
N MET A 56 15.11 -2.44 -4.21
CA MET A 56 16.00 -1.28 -4.30
C MET A 56 16.80 -1.02 -3.02
N SER A 57 16.31 -1.41 -1.84
CA SER A 57 17.05 -1.25 -0.58
C SER A 57 18.13 -2.31 -0.37
N LYS A 58 18.04 -3.47 -1.04
CA LYS A 58 19.07 -4.52 -1.03
C LYS A 58 20.25 -4.21 -1.95
N ASP A 59 19.99 -3.48 -3.04
CA ASP A 59 21.05 -2.94 -3.86
C ASP A 59 21.78 -1.83 -3.09
N GLY A 60 22.95 -2.15 -2.55
CA GLY A 60 23.79 -1.26 -1.72
C GLY A 60 24.22 0.07 -2.39
N ARG A 61 23.74 0.35 -3.60
CA ARG A 61 23.83 1.65 -4.29
C ARG A 61 22.95 2.73 -3.63
N TRP A 62 21.91 2.34 -2.88
CA TRP A 62 20.90 3.28 -2.37
C TRP A 62 20.79 3.34 -0.82
N GLN A 63 21.51 2.48 -0.07
CA GLN A 63 21.74 2.66 1.38
C GLN A 63 22.42 4.00 1.66
#